data_AF-A0A970ZMT8-F1
#
_entry.id   AF-A0A970ZMT8-F1
#
_cell.length_a   1.000
_cell.length_b   1.000
_cell.length_c   1.000
_cell.angle_alpha   90.00
_cell.angle_beta   90.00
_cell.angle_gamma   90.00
#
_symmetry.space_group_name_H-M   'P 1'
#
loop_
_entity.id
_entity.type
_entity.pdbx_description
1 polymer ?
#
loop_
_entity_poly.entity_id
_entity_poly.type
_entity_poly.pdbx_seq_one_letter_code
_entity_poly.pdbx_strand_id
1 'polypeptide(L)'
;AVFDTAFHHTLPPYAYLYGLPYELYEKKHIRKYGFHGTSHSYVALRAAQFLKQPFNSLEIISCHLGNGASMCAIDHGRSIDTTMGLTPTAGLIMGTRSGDIDPGILMHLQNVEGYSAADCERLINKESGLLGLSGISSDMRAIEAAAEQGNHRALLALKCFGYQVRKTIGAYAAAMQGLDTVIFTGGIGQGSASVRNYCCQGLGYMGIEIDEEKNRHVNLSAGPCDISRDGSRIRVLVIATDEERMIARETLRALRKEQIATVFATSMKEPIPIEVSAHHVHLSHEHVEALFGKGHKLTPAGELSQPGQFACKEQLTLVGPKGSIERVRVLGPARKETQIEISMTEQFKLGIHPPIRESGDIRNTPGITLVGPAGKVVLDHGVICAMRHIHMSPLDALNYGVRDRYVVRVRIEGDRELVFGDVLVRVSPNFSLAMHIDTDEANAAHITEGMKGVIEEIQERG
;
A
#
# COMPACT_ATOMS: atom_id res chain seq x y z
N ALA A 1 11.95 -4.05 -13.37
CA ALA A 1 12.72 -2.88 -13.87
C ALA A 1 12.68 -1.79 -12.81
N VAL A 2 13.75 -0.99 -12.68
CA VAL A 2 13.81 0.18 -11.80
C VAL A 2 13.81 1.42 -12.70
N PHE A 3 12.87 2.33 -12.46
CA PHE A 3 12.67 3.50 -13.30
C PHE A 3 13.14 4.75 -12.57
N ASP A 4 13.91 5.59 -13.25
CA ASP A 4 14.49 6.80 -12.65
C ASP A 4 13.44 7.87 -12.31
N THR A 5 12.26 7.77 -12.90
CA THR A 5 11.10 8.63 -12.60
C THR A 5 10.27 8.11 -11.41
N ALA A 6 10.49 6.87 -10.96
CA ALA A 6 9.54 6.18 -10.07
C ALA A 6 9.35 6.89 -8.72
N PHE A 7 10.45 7.40 -8.16
CA PHE A 7 10.44 8.08 -6.88
C PHE A 7 9.55 9.35 -6.88
N HIS A 8 9.44 9.99 -8.04
CA HIS A 8 8.71 11.23 -8.26
C HIS A 8 7.21 11.03 -8.56
N HIS A 9 6.72 9.79 -8.61
CA HIS A 9 5.26 9.55 -8.73
C HIS A 9 4.46 10.00 -7.51
N THR A 10 5.13 10.36 -6.42
CA THR A 10 4.53 10.93 -5.22
C THR A 10 4.27 12.44 -5.32
N LEU A 11 4.70 13.09 -6.41
CA LEU A 11 4.43 14.51 -6.63
C LEU A 11 2.91 14.79 -6.62
N PRO A 12 2.45 15.80 -5.86
CA PRO A 12 1.05 16.22 -5.90
C PRO A 12 0.71 16.91 -7.23
N PRO A 13 -0.58 16.92 -7.65
CA PRO A 13 -1.03 17.54 -8.91
C PRO A 13 -0.54 18.96 -9.14
N TYR A 14 -0.59 19.80 -8.11
CA TYR A 14 -0.14 21.19 -8.20
C TYR A 14 1.38 21.35 -8.40
N ALA A 15 2.18 20.31 -8.14
CA ALA A 15 3.63 20.35 -8.34
C ALA A 15 4.07 19.78 -9.69
N TYR A 16 3.26 18.91 -10.30
CA TYR A 16 3.59 18.29 -11.59
C TYR A 16 2.87 18.86 -12.80
N LEU A 17 1.75 19.55 -12.64
CA LEU A 17 1.05 20.18 -13.75
C LEU A 17 1.78 21.45 -14.18
N TYR A 18 1.93 21.65 -15.49
CA TYR A 18 2.36 22.93 -16.05
C TYR A 18 1.16 23.86 -16.21
N GLY A 19 1.40 25.17 -16.20
CA GLY A 19 0.43 26.20 -16.55
C GLY A 19 0.10 26.24 -18.04
N LEU A 20 -0.32 25.09 -18.59
CA LEU A 20 -0.69 24.88 -19.99
C LEU A 20 -2.16 24.42 -20.08
N PRO A 21 -2.80 24.46 -21.26
CA PRO A 21 -4.12 23.88 -21.46
C PRO A 21 -4.21 22.45 -20.91
N TYR A 22 -5.21 22.19 -20.08
CA TYR A 22 -5.31 20.96 -19.29
C TYR A 22 -5.43 19.70 -20.17
N GLU A 23 -5.98 19.86 -21.38
CA GLU A 23 -6.12 18.79 -22.38
C GLU A 23 -4.77 18.19 -22.80
N LEU A 24 -3.67 18.96 -22.71
CA LEU A 24 -2.32 18.45 -22.99
C LEU A 24 -1.87 17.44 -21.92
N TYR A 25 -2.28 17.62 -20.67
CA TYR A 25 -2.05 16.62 -19.63
C TYR A 25 -2.98 15.40 -19.82
N GLU A 26 -4.27 15.62 -20.04
CA GLU A 26 -5.23 14.51 -20.16
C GLU A 26 -4.96 13.60 -21.36
N LYS A 27 -4.68 14.19 -22.53
CA LYS A 27 -4.55 13.44 -23.78
C LYS A 27 -3.12 13.02 -24.09
N LYS A 28 -2.12 13.78 -23.61
CA LYS A 28 -0.71 13.60 -23.99
C LYS A 28 0.20 13.39 -22.79
N HIS A 29 -0.32 13.44 -21.57
CA HIS A 29 0.45 13.29 -20.34
C HIS A 29 1.64 14.25 -20.26
N ILE A 30 1.48 15.47 -20.78
CA ILE A 30 2.48 16.53 -20.62
C ILE A 30 2.44 17.03 -19.18
N ARG A 31 3.41 16.58 -18.39
CA ARG A 31 3.59 16.90 -16.97
C ARG A 31 5.06 16.82 -16.56
N LYS A 32 5.37 17.29 -15.37
CA LYS A 32 6.63 16.99 -14.69
C LYS A 32 6.68 15.50 -14.35
N TYR A 33 7.78 14.87 -14.73
CA TYR A 33 8.12 13.49 -14.33
C TYR A 33 9.27 13.50 -13.33
N GLY A 34 10.33 14.28 -13.61
CA GLY A 34 11.55 14.28 -12.80
C GLY A 34 12.43 13.06 -13.04
N PHE A 35 13.73 13.22 -12.78
CA PHE A 35 14.75 12.18 -12.96
C PHE A 35 15.74 12.22 -11.78
N HIS A 36 16.71 11.30 -11.79
CA HIS A 36 17.58 10.95 -10.67
C HIS A 36 16.81 10.46 -9.43
N GLY A 37 15.60 9.91 -9.62
CA GLY A 37 14.76 9.43 -8.54
C GLY A 37 15.44 8.32 -7.73
N THR A 38 16.21 7.46 -8.39
CA THR A 38 17.00 6.40 -7.73
C THR A 38 18.07 7.01 -6.81
N SER A 39 18.79 8.02 -7.30
CA SER A 39 19.82 8.71 -6.51
C SER A 39 19.22 9.48 -5.34
N HIS A 40 18.17 10.29 -5.57
CA HIS A 40 17.49 11.06 -4.54
C HIS A 40 16.95 10.16 -3.42
N SER A 41 16.28 9.07 -3.79
CA SER A 41 15.77 8.09 -2.83
C SER A 41 16.90 7.46 -2.00
N TYR A 42 18.00 7.07 -2.67
CA TYR A 42 19.13 6.46 -1.99
C TYR A 42 19.78 7.41 -0.98
N VAL A 43 20.14 8.62 -1.38
CA VAL A 43 20.86 9.55 -0.49
C VAL A 43 19.98 10.02 0.66
N ALA A 44 18.67 10.17 0.46
CA ALA A 44 17.75 10.52 1.53
C ALA A 44 17.61 9.39 2.58
N LEU A 45 17.56 8.12 2.13
CA LEU A 45 17.60 6.96 3.02
C LEU A 45 18.93 6.89 3.79
N ARG A 46 20.06 7.19 3.14
CA ARG A 46 21.38 7.22 3.78
C ARG A 46 21.50 8.36 4.79
N ALA A 47 20.92 9.52 4.52
CA ALA A 47 20.86 10.64 5.46
C ALA A 47 20.09 10.26 6.72
N ALA A 48 18.89 9.68 6.57
CA ALA A 48 18.09 9.23 7.71
C ALA A 48 18.86 8.22 8.59
N GLN A 49 19.57 7.27 7.97
CA GLN A 49 20.42 6.31 8.68
C GLN A 49 21.58 6.99 9.43
N PHE A 50 22.23 7.97 8.80
CA PHE A 50 23.33 8.71 9.42
C PHE A 50 22.87 9.56 10.61
N LEU A 51 21.73 10.24 10.46
CA LEU A 51 21.11 11.07 11.50
C LEU A 51 20.45 10.22 12.60
N LYS A 52 20.31 8.90 12.38
CA LYS A 52 19.63 7.96 13.28
C LYS A 52 18.19 8.38 13.56
N GLN A 53 17.52 8.92 12.55
CA GLN A 53 16.13 9.35 12.61
C GLN A 53 15.27 8.55 11.62
N PRO A 54 13.96 8.37 11.91
CA PRO A 54 13.04 7.76 10.97
C PRO A 54 13.03 8.52 9.63
N PHE A 55 13.08 7.79 8.51
CA PHE A 55 13.07 8.40 7.17
C PHE A 55 11.81 9.24 6.92
N ASN A 56 10.69 8.84 7.52
CA ASN A 56 9.40 9.50 7.41
C ASN A 56 9.17 10.62 8.43
N SER A 57 10.20 11.04 9.18
CA SER A 57 10.12 12.19 10.09
C SER A 57 11.02 13.35 9.66
N LEU A 58 11.56 13.30 8.45
CA LEU A 58 12.56 14.24 7.96
C LEU A 58 12.06 15.01 6.73
N GLU A 59 12.40 16.29 6.70
CA GLU A 59 12.24 17.21 5.56
C GLU A 59 13.62 17.43 4.92
N ILE A 60 13.82 16.88 3.72
CA ILE A 60 15.13 16.77 3.09
C ILE A 60 15.10 17.46 1.72
N ILE A 61 16.11 18.30 1.46
CA ILE A 61 16.44 18.75 0.11
C ILE A 61 17.66 17.99 -0.37
N SER A 62 17.52 17.15 -1.39
CA SER A 62 18.65 16.46 -2.03
C SER A 62 19.10 17.19 -3.28
N CYS A 63 20.39 17.51 -3.36
CA CYS A 63 21.06 18.17 -4.47
C CYS A 63 21.96 17.15 -5.19
N HIS A 64 21.43 16.51 -6.24
CA HIS A 64 22.24 15.67 -7.12
C HIS A 64 22.91 16.59 -8.16
N LEU A 65 24.20 16.90 -7.94
CA LEU A 65 24.96 17.82 -8.77
C LEU A 65 26.04 17.03 -9.53
N GLY A 66 25.82 16.80 -10.82
CA GLY A 66 26.77 16.17 -11.74
C GLY A 66 26.73 16.86 -13.10
N ASN A 67 27.14 16.15 -14.16
CA ASN A 67 27.03 16.68 -15.52
C ASN A 67 25.55 16.92 -15.92
N GLY A 68 24.66 16.05 -15.45
CA GLY A 68 23.25 16.36 -15.24
C GLY A 68 23.03 16.72 -13.77
N ALA A 69 22.22 17.74 -13.50
CA ALA A 69 21.98 18.21 -12.14
C ALA A 69 20.48 18.35 -11.87
N SER A 70 20.05 17.90 -10.70
CA SER A 70 18.67 18.08 -10.26
C SER A 70 18.58 18.18 -8.74
N MET A 71 17.54 18.84 -8.24
CA MET A 71 17.20 18.83 -6.82
C MET A 71 15.83 18.23 -6.60
N CYS A 72 15.64 17.58 -5.45
CA CYS A 72 14.37 17.03 -5.01
C CYS A 72 14.02 17.55 -3.61
N ALA A 73 12.77 17.95 -3.43
CA ALA A 73 12.15 18.18 -2.13
C ALA A 73 11.54 16.86 -1.66
N ILE A 74 11.98 16.36 -0.51
CA ILE A 74 11.58 15.08 0.05
C ILE A 74 10.97 15.34 1.42
N ASP A 75 9.65 15.22 1.48
CA ASP A 75 8.85 15.50 2.66
C ASP A 75 8.32 14.20 3.25
N HIS A 76 8.73 13.88 4.49
CA HIS A 76 8.35 12.67 5.21
C HIS A 76 8.52 11.38 4.37
N GLY A 77 9.61 11.32 3.62
CA GLY A 77 10.00 10.19 2.78
C GLY A 77 9.34 10.13 1.39
N ARG A 78 8.61 11.16 0.99
CA ARG A 78 7.97 11.28 -0.33
C ARG A 78 8.57 12.43 -1.13
N SER A 79 8.75 12.23 -2.43
CA SER A 79 9.13 13.35 -3.31
C SER A 79 7.90 14.23 -3.55
N ILE A 80 7.98 15.49 -3.12
CA ILE A 80 6.88 16.46 -3.29
C ILE A 80 7.19 17.50 -4.36
N ASP A 81 8.46 17.69 -4.70
CA ASP A 81 8.89 18.46 -5.87
C ASP A 81 10.26 17.99 -6.39
N THR A 82 10.54 18.27 -7.66
CA THR A 82 11.83 17.98 -8.31
C THR A 82 12.06 18.95 -9.48
N THR A 83 13.33 19.29 -9.73
CA THR A 83 13.65 20.40 -10.63
C THR A 83 13.50 20.01 -12.10
N MET A 84 13.79 18.75 -12.43
CA MET A 84 13.65 18.28 -13.80
C MET A 84 12.17 18.07 -14.15
N GLY A 85 11.88 18.30 -15.42
CA GLY A 85 10.52 18.48 -15.92
C GLY A 85 9.95 17.24 -16.60
N LEU A 86 9.34 17.47 -17.76
CA LEU A 86 9.01 16.43 -18.73
C LEU A 86 10.30 15.78 -19.27
N THR A 87 11.34 16.59 -19.41
CA THR A 87 12.66 16.20 -19.89
C THR A 87 13.73 16.51 -18.84
N PRO A 88 14.93 15.93 -18.96
CA PRO A 88 16.06 16.22 -18.07
C PRO A 88 16.67 17.62 -18.23
N THR A 89 16.05 18.52 -18.98
CA THR A 89 16.58 19.86 -19.29
C THR A 89 16.12 20.91 -18.29
N ALA A 90 14.87 20.83 -17.83
CA ALA A 90 14.31 21.83 -16.92
C ALA A 90 15.04 21.83 -15.57
N GLY A 91 14.94 22.95 -14.86
CA GLY A 91 15.57 23.16 -13.57
C GLY A 91 16.95 23.78 -13.69
N LEU A 92 17.95 23.12 -13.11
CA LEU A 92 19.28 23.68 -12.91
C LEU A 92 20.07 23.85 -14.21
N ILE A 93 20.97 24.84 -14.24
CA ILE A 93 22.12 24.92 -15.14
C ILE A 93 22.93 23.63 -14.94
N MET A 94 23.30 22.98 -16.04
CA MET A 94 24.07 21.73 -16.02
C MET A 94 25.35 21.90 -16.84
N GLY A 95 26.07 20.80 -17.10
CA GLY A 95 27.31 20.87 -17.90
C GLY A 95 27.10 21.52 -19.27
N THR A 96 26.14 21.00 -20.03
CA THR A 96 25.80 21.50 -21.39
C THR A 96 24.33 21.88 -21.57
N ARG A 97 23.49 21.60 -20.56
CA ARG A 97 22.05 21.92 -20.61
C ARG A 97 21.78 23.30 -20.00
N SER A 98 20.87 24.04 -20.61
CA SER A 98 20.53 25.41 -20.18
C SER A 98 19.96 25.50 -18.77
N GLY A 99 19.21 24.48 -18.34
CA GLY A 99 18.26 24.65 -17.25
C GLY A 99 17.06 25.46 -17.69
N ASP A 100 16.37 26.05 -16.73
CA ASP A 100 15.22 26.93 -16.97
C ASP A 100 15.64 28.20 -17.73
N ILE A 101 14.96 28.46 -18.83
CA ILE A 101 15.04 29.68 -19.63
C ILE A 101 13.63 30.13 -19.97
N ASP A 102 13.46 31.41 -20.33
CA ASP A 102 12.20 31.91 -20.85
C ASP A 102 11.85 31.19 -22.17
N PRO A 103 10.70 30.51 -22.28
CA PRO A 103 10.26 29.87 -23.53
C PRO A 103 10.20 30.84 -24.72
N GLY A 104 9.97 32.13 -24.49
CA GLY A 104 9.98 33.18 -25.51
C GLY A 104 11.32 33.33 -26.22
N ILE A 105 12.44 32.95 -25.57
CA ILE A 105 13.77 32.94 -26.19
C ILE A 105 13.80 31.98 -27.38
N LEU A 106 13.18 30.80 -27.25
CA LEU A 106 13.16 29.83 -28.34
C LEU A 106 12.34 30.36 -29.52
N MET A 107 11.21 31.00 -29.24
CA MET A 107 10.39 31.63 -30.29
C MET A 107 11.14 32.76 -30.99
N HIS A 108 11.89 33.56 -30.24
CA HIS A 108 12.71 34.63 -30.80
C HIS A 108 13.82 34.08 -31.70
N LEU A 109 14.57 33.07 -31.23
CA LEU A 109 15.64 32.44 -31.99
C LEU A 109 15.13 31.84 -33.31
N GLN A 110 13.97 31.20 -33.29
CA GLN A 110 13.40 30.62 -34.51
C GLN A 110 12.87 31.70 -35.47
N ASN A 111 12.11 32.66 -34.96
CA ASN A 111 11.39 33.62 -35.81
C ASN A 111 12.26 34.78 -36.28
N VAL A 112 13.31 35.14 -35.54
CA VAL A 112 14.17 36.31 -35.84
C VAL A 112 15.55 35.88 -36.31
N GLU A 113 16.20 34.97 -35.58
CA GLU A 113 17.58 34.53 -35.88
C GLU A 113 17.62 33.32 -36.84
N GLY A 114 16.46 32.84 -37.28
CA GLY A 114 16.34 31.78 -38.29
C GLY A 114 16.76 30.39 -37.81
N TYR A 115 16.84 30.16 -36.49
CA TYR A 115 17.18 28.85 -35.94
C TYR A 115 16.11 27.80 -36.30
N SER A 116 16.55 26.61 -36.71
CA SER A 116 15.65 25.47 -36.84
C SER A 116 15.29 24.89 -35.46
N ALA A 117 14.23 24.07 -35.40
CA ALA A 117 13.90 23.34 -34.17
C ALA A 117 15.06 22.45 -33.69
N ALA A 118 15.81 21.85 -34.62
CA ALA A 118 16.98 21.02 -34.32
C ALA A 118 18.14 21.85 -33.75
N ASP A 119 18.32 23.09 -34.23
CA ASP A 119 19.32 23.98 -33.67
C ASP A 119 18.95 24.44 -32.27
N CYS A 120 17.67 24.74 -32.00
CA CYS A 120 17.20 25.05 -30.65
C CYS A 120 17.40 23.85 -29.70
N GLU A 121 17.11 22.63 -30.15
CA GLU A 121 17.35 21.42 -29.37
C GLU A 121 18.84 21.24 -29.05
N ARG A 122 19.72 21.45 -30.04
CA ARG A 122 21.17 21.39 -29.88
C ARG A 122 21.67 22.47 -28.91
N LEU A 123 21.20 23.70 -29.09
CA LEU A 123 21.54 24.83 -28.22
C LEU A 123 21.23 24.50 -26.76
N ILE A 124 19.98 24.12 -26.48
CA ILE A 124 19.49 23.87 -25.12
C ILE A 124 20.17 22.68 -24.45
N ASN A 125 20.54 21.63 -25.21
CA ASN A 125 21.06 20.39 -24.62
C ASN A 125 22.58 20.25 -24.65
N LYS A 126 23.27 20.88 -25.60
CA LYS A 126 24.67 20.59 -25.94
C LYS A 126 25.58 21.81 -25.90
N GLU A 127 25.07 23.02 -26.11
CA GLU A 127 25.90 24.23 -26.25
C GLU A 127 25.66 25.26 -25.13
N SER A 128 24.72 24.97 -24.22
CA SER A 128 24.33 25.86 -23.12
C SER A 128 25.02 25.48 -21.80
N GLY A 129 24.43 25.89 -20.66
CA GLY A 129 24.88 25.50 -19.33
C GLY A 129 26.22 26.09 -18.96
N LEU A 130 27.00 25.34 -18.18
CA LEU A 130 28.35 25.71 -17.77
C LEU A 130 29.28 25.90 -18.97
N LEU A 131 29.15 25.07 -20.01
CA LEU A 131 29.90 25.23 -21.26
C LEU A 131 29.61 26.57 -21.93
N GLY A 132 28.34 26.88 -22.16
CA GLY A 132 27.93 28.14 -22.81
C GLY A 132 28.30 29.37 -22.00
N LEU A 133 28.12 29.34 -20.68
CA LEU A 133 28.44 30.47 -19.79
C LEU A 133 29.96 30.71 -19.69
N SER A 134 30.72 29.66 -19.40
CA SER A 134 32.18 29.78 -19.23
C SER A 134 32.88 30.02 -20.57
N GLY A 135 32.40 29.40 -21.66
CA GLY A 135 33.10 29.32 -22.93
C GLY A 135 34.35 28.43 -22.90
N ILE A 136 34.48 27.59 -21.86
CA ILE A 136 35.70 26.79 -21.61
C ILE A 136 35.38 25.29 -21.67
N SER A 137 34.52 24.81 -20.78
CA SER A 137 34.27 23.38 -20.60
C SER A 137 32.91 23.16 -19.93
N SER A 138 32.37 21.95 -20.07
CA SER A 138 31.25 21.46 -19.24
C SER A 138 31.71 20.81 -17.93
N ASP A 139 33.02 20.56 -17.76
CA ASP A 139 33.60 19.98 -16.54
C ASP A 139 33.83 21.07 -15.48
N MET A 140 33.16 20.92 -14.34
CA MET A 140 33.26 21.85 -13.21
C MET A 140 34.69 22.08 -12.74
N ARG A 141 35.55 21.05 -12.72
CA ARG A 141 36.93 21.17 -12.24
C ARG A 141 37.77 22.10 -13.11
N ALA A 142 37.55 22.06 -14.42
CA ALA A 142 38.23 22.96 -15.37
C ALA A 142 37.76 24.40 -15.18
N ILE A 143 36.48 24.61 -14.88
CA ILE A 143 35.91 25.93 -14.61
C ILE A 143 36.43 26.49 -13.29
N GLU A 144 36.51 25.68 -12.23
CA GLU A 144 37.09 26.08 -10.94
C GLU A 144 38.55 26.52 -11.11
N ALA A 145 39.37 25.71 -11.77
CA ALA A 145 40.77 26.05 -12.03
C ALA A 145 40.93 27.35 -12.85
N ALA A 146 40.08 27.55 -13.87
CA ALA A 146 40.09 28.78 -14.66
C ALA A 146 39.64 30.00 -13.84
N ALA A 147 38.67 29.84 -12.93
CA ALA A 147 38.21 30.91 -12.05
C ALA A 147 39.30 31.31 -11.04
N GLU A 148 40.04 30.34 -10.49
CA GLU A 148 41.21 30.59 -9.63
C GLU A 148 42.33 31.34 -10.36
N GLN A 149 42.49 31.09 -11.66
CA GLN A 149 43.42 31.82 -12.54
C GLN A 149 42.89 33.21 -12.97
N GLY A 150 41.74 33.64 -12.46
CA GLY A 150 41.17 34.96 -12.73
C GLY A 150 40.28 35.05 -13.98
N ASN A 151 39.86 33.93 -14.57
CA ASN A 151 38.92 33.96 -15.69
C ASN A 151 37.53 34.44 -15.23
N HIS A 152 37.12 35.61 -15.71
CA HIS A 152 35.86 36.24 -15.31
C HIS A 152 34.62 35.40 -15.68
N ARG A 153 34.58 34.82 -16.88
CA ARG A 153 33.44 34.00 -17.34
C ARG A 153 33.33 32.69 -16.56
N ALA A 154 34.46 32.10 -16.20
CA ALA A 154 34.47 30.90 -15.35
C ALA A 154 33.89 31.20 -13.96
N LEU A 155 34.33 32.29 -13.32
CA LEU A 155 33.78 32.72 -12.03
C LEU A 155 32.29 33.05 -12.12
N LEU A 156 31.86 33.70 -13.21
CA LEU A 156 30.46 33.99 -13.46
C LEU A 156 29.63 32.71 -13.58
N ALA A 157 30.12 31.70 -14.32
CA ALA A 157 29.44 30.42 -14.48
C ALA A 157 29.24 29.71 -13.13
N LEU A 158 30.26 29.69 -12.26
CA LEU A 158 30.16 29.14 -10.90
C LEU A 158 29.10 29.87 -10.06
N LYS A 159 29.10 31.20 -10.11
CA LYS A 159 28.13 32.03 -9.38
C LYS A 159 26.71 31.82 -9.88
N CYS A 160 26.50 31.74 -11.20
CA CYS A 160 25.19 31.45 -11.79
C CYS A 160 24.66 30.08 -11.34
N PHE A 161 25.51 29.05 -11.39
CA PHE A 161 25.17 27.69 -10.94
C PHE A 161 24.81 27.67 -9.44
N GLY A 162 25.68 28.22 -8.60
CA GLY A 162 25.46 28.29 -7.15
C GLY A 162 24.23 29.10 -6.76
N TYR A 163 23.99 30.23 -7.45
CA TYR A 163 22.79 31.06 -7.27
C TYR A 163 21.51 30.29 -7.56
N GLN A 164 21.48 29.51 -8.65
CA GLN A 164 20.29 28.76 -9.01
C GLN A 164 20.00 27.63 -8.02
N VAL A 165 21.02 26.89 -7.58
CA VAL A 165 20.86 25.89 -6.51
C VAL A 165 20.35 26.56 -5.24
N ARG A 166 20.94 27.68 -4.83
CA ARG A 166 20.53 28.45 -3.65
C ARG A 166 19.06 28.89 -3.72
N LYS A 167 18.65 29.46 -4.86
CA LYS A 167 17.26 29.87 -5.11
C LYS A 167 16.31 28.69 -4.96
N THR A 168 16.68 27.53 -5.51
CA THR A 168 15.87 26.31 -5.42
C THR A 168 15.79 25.76 -3.99
N ILE A 169 16.87 25.86 -3.19
CA ILE A 169 16.83 25.48 -1.77
C ILE A 169 15.75 26.29 -1.05
N GLY A 170 15.71 27.61 -1.26
CA GLY A 170 14.69 28.48 -0.69
C GLY A 170 13.27 28.11 -1.15
N ALA A 171 13.11 27.83 -2.45
CA ALA A 171 11.81 27.43 -3.01
C ALA A 171 11.29 26.11 -2.39
N TYR A 172 12.16 25.12 -2.22
CA TYR A 172 11.78 23.83 -1.65
C TYR A 172 11.54 23.86 -0.14
N ALA A 173 12.31 24.67 0.59
CA ALA A 173 12.03 24.92 2.00
C ALA A 173 10.63 25.55 2.18
N ALA A 174 10.24 26.47 1.28
CA ALA A 174 8.90 27.03 1.27
C ALA A 174 7.82 25.99 0.89
N ALA A 175 8.11 25.14 -0.11
CA ALA A 175 7.17 24.09 -0.55
C ALA A 175 6.88 23.06 0.55
N MET A 176 7.88 22.69 1.35
CA MET A 176 7.74 21.75 2.47
C MET A 176 7.28 22.42 3.77
N GLN A 177 7.32 23.76 3.86
CA GLN A 177 7.09 24.53 5.10
C GLN A 177 8.05 24.17 6.24
N GLY A 178 9.21 23.64 5.88
CA GLY A 178 10.15 23.02 6.79
C GLY A 178 11.39 22.54 6.06
N LEU A 179 12.42 22.26 6.82
CA LEU A 179 13.70 21.75 6.35
C LEU A 179 14.45 21.24 7.57
N ASP A 180 15.01 20.03 7.48
CA ASP A 180 15.91 19.46 8.48
C ASP A 180 17.32 19.30 7.90
N THR A 181 17.41 18.92 6.62
CA THR A 181 18.68 18.53 5.99
C THR A 181 18.78 18.94 4.54
N VAL A 182 19.93 19.50 4.15
CA VAL A 182 20.35 19.65 2.76
C VAL A 182 21.45 18.62 2.46
N ILE A 183 21.27 17.85 1.39
CA ILE A 183 22.22 16.82 0.97
C ILE A 183 22.89 17.25 -0.33
N PHE A 184 24.21 17.16 -0.41
CA PHE A 184 24.96 17.23 -1.65
C PHE A 184 25.41 15.83 -2.10
N THR A 185 25.11 15.49 -3.35
CA THR A 185 25.55 14.27 -4.01
C THR A 185 25.85 14.52 -5.50
N GLY A 186 26.14 13.47 -6.26
CA GLY A 186 26.65 13.56 -7.64
C GLY A 186 28.13 14.01 -7.68
N GLY A 187 28.76 13.87 -8.84
CA GLY A 187 30.21 14.11 -8.97
C GLY A 187 30.66 15.51 -8.53
N ILE A 188 29.87 16.55 -8.83
CA ILE A 188 30.14 17.93 -8.42
C ILE A 188 29.84 18.11 -6.93
N GLY A 189 28.66 17.67 -6.47
CA GLY A 189 28.24 17.87 -5.08
C GLY A 189 29.12 17.14 -4.07
N GLN A 190 29.67 15.99 -4.45
CA GLN A 190 30.65 15.24 -3.66
C GLN A 190 32.05 15.87 -3.72
N GLY A 191 32.49 16.27 -4.92
CA GLY A 191 33.89 16.64 -5.16
C GLY A 191 34.26 18.11 -4.92
N SER A 192 33.32 19.05 -5.07
CA SER A 192 33.64 20.48 -5.03
C SER A 192 33.16 21.16 -3.75
N ALA A 193 34.11 21.49 -2.87
CA ALA A 193 33.86 22.30 -1.68
C ALA A 193 33.43 23.73 -2.05
N SER A 194 34.02 24.30 -3.11
CA SER A 194 33.73 25.66 -3.56
C SER A 194 32.28 25.80 -4.03
N VAL A 195 31.77 24.83 -4.81
CA VAL A 195 30.40 24.81 -5.28
C VAL A 195 29.43 24.69 -4.11
N ARG A 196 29.68 23.79 -3.15
CA ARG A 196 28.85 23.69 -1.94
C ARG A 196 28.77 25.02 -1.18
N ASN A 197 29.89 25.73 -1.06
CA ASN A 197 29.91 27.08 -0.47
C ASN A 197 29.06 28.06 -1.27
N TYR A 198 29.19 28.13 -2.61
CA TYR A 198 28.36 29.00 -3.44
C TYR A 198 26.87 28.68 -3.33
N CYS A 199 26.50 27.40 -3.22
CA CYS A 199 25.11 26.96 -3.07
C CYS A 199 24.49 27.38 -1.72
N CYS A 200 25.26 27.35 -0.64
CA CYS A 200 24.76 27.67 0.70
C CYS A 200 25.03 29.12 1.15
N GLN A 201 25.81 29.88 0.38
CA GLN A 201 26.18 31.26 0.71
C GLN A 201 24.94 32.13 0.97
N GLY A 202 24.87 32.74 2.16
CA GLY A 202 23.78 33.65 2.53
C GLY A 202 22.51 32.97 3.02
N LEU A 203 22.48 31.63 3.16
CA LEU A 203 21.34 30.89 3.73
C LEU A 203 21.41 30.75 5.27
N GLY A 204 22.34 31.44 5.94
CA GLY A 204 22.49 31.40 7.40
C GLY A 204 21.24 31.84 8.16
N TYR A 205 20.45 32.77 7.62
CA TYR A 205 19.18 33.19 8.22
C TYR A 205 18.12 32.06 8.24
N MET A 206 18.27 31.04 7.40
CA MET A 206 17.44 29.83 7.40
C MET A 206 18.00 28.75 8.33
N GLY A 207 19.14 29.01 8.99
CA GLY A 207 19.85 28.04 9.82
C GLY A 207 20.71 27.06 9.04
N ILE A 208 21.09 27.38 7.79
CA ILE A 208 22.06 26.62 7.00
C ILE A 208 23.44 27.28 7.13
N GLU A 209 24.28 26.71 8.01
CA GLU A 209 25.65 27.18 8.22
C GLU A 209 26.64 26.04 7.95
N ILE A 210 27.58 26.27 7.04
CA ILE A 210 28.66 25.31 6.71
C ILE A 210 29.89 25.61 7.56
N ASP A 211 30.52 24.56 8.07
CA ASP A 211 31.88 24.59 8.60
C ASP A 211 32.88 24.43 7.45
N GLU A 212 33.67 25.47 7.21
CA GLU A 212 34.63 25.55 6.11
C GLU A 212 35.72 24.47 6.16
N GLU A 213 36.18 24.09 7.35
CA GLU A 213 37.20 23.05 7.51
C GLU A 213 36.61 21.67 7.24
N LYS A 214 35.43 21.37 7.78
CA LYS A 214 34.71 20.12 7.49
C LYS A 214 34.38 20.01 6.00
N ASN A 215 34.00 21.13 5.37
CA ASN A 215 33.66 21.18 3.95
C ASN A 215 34.86 20.90 3.04
N ARG A 216 36.05 21.42 3.36
CA ARG A 216 37.28 21.16 2.58
C ARG A 216 37.76 19.72 2.69
N HIS A 217 37.55 19.07 3.83
CA HIS A 217 38.10 17.75 4.15
C HIS A 217 37.06 16.61 4.06
N VAL A 218 36.04 16.76 3.21
CA VAL A 218 35.06 15.70 2.98
C VAL A 218 35.74 14.42 2.48
N ASN A 219 35.55 13.32 3.21
CA ASN A 219 36.06 12.00 2.85
C ASN A 219 34.94 10.95 2.94
N LEU A 220 34.39 10.57 1.78
CA LEU A 220 33.23 9.68 1.69
C LEU A 220 33.59 8.19 1.80
N SER A 221 34.87 7.82 1.92
CA SER A 221 35.28 6.41 2.08
C SER A 221 34.75 5.78 3.37
N ALA A 222 34.54 6.58 4.41
CA ALA A 222 33.98 6.15 5.70
C ALA A 222 32.45 6.31 5.78
N GLY A 223 31.79 6.83 4.73
CA GLY A 223 30.35 7.07 4.68
C GLY A 223 29.97 8.56 4.58
N PRO A 224 28.71 8.92 4.90
CA PRO A 224 28.24 10.30 4.89
C PRO A 224 29.10 11.24 5.74
N CYS A 225 29.36 12.45 5.25
CA CYS A 225 30.03 13.52 6.00
C CYS A 225 29.05 14.63 6.34
N ASP A 226 29.13 15.16 7.55
CA ASP A 226 28.38 16.34 7.97
C ASP A 226 29.30 17.56 7.93
N ILE A 227 28.95 18.53 7.08
CA ILE A 227 29.72 19.75 6.87
C ILE A 227 29.06 20.96 7.52
N SER A 228 28.01 20.77 8.32
CA SER A 228 27.38 21.88 9.02
C SER A 228 28.17 22.31 10.26
N ARG A 229 28.08 23.59 10.55
CA ARG A 229 28.64 24.19 11.76
C ARG A 229 27.94 23.63 12.99
N ASP A 230 28.66 23.54 14.10
CA ASP A 230 28.08 23.11 15.36
C ASP A 230 27.00 24.11 15.81
N GLY A 231 25.82 23.60 16.17
CA GLY A 231 24.65 24.42 16.48
C GLY A 231 23.81 24.86 15.28
N SER A 232 24.21 24.52 14.04
CA SER A 232 23.38 24.77 12.85
C SER A 232 22.03 24.06 12.98
N ARG A 233 20.93 24.80 12.80
CA ARG A 233 19.56 24.26 12.88
C ARG A 233 19.31 23.23 11.78
N ILE A 234 19.85 23.48 10.59
CA ILE A 234 19.75 22.60 9.43
C ILE A 234 21.07 21.85 9.27
N ARG A 235 21.02 20.53 9.08
CA ARG A 235 22.23 19.74 8.77
C ARG A 235 22.56 19.85 7.29
N VAL A 236 23.84 19.92 6.97
CA VAL A 236 24.33 19.91 5.59
C VAL A 236 25.21 18.70 5.42
N LEU A 237 24.74 17.72 4.64
CA LEU A 237 25.40 16.43 4.47
C LEU A 237 25.99 16.30 3.07
N VAL A 238 27.14 15.64 2.97
CA VAL A 238 27.67 15.16 1.70
C VAL A 238 27.61 13.64 1.70
N ILE A 239 26.92 13.08 0.69
CA ILE A 239 26.63 11.64 0.62
C ILE A 239 26.95 11.14 -0.78
N ALA A 240 27.80 10.12 -0.89
CA ALA A 240 28.03 9.43 -2.15
C ALA A 240 26.75 8.70 -2.57
N THR A 241 26.27 8.94 -3.79
CA THR A 241 25.17 8.16 -4.36
C THR A 241 25.68 6.80 -4.82
N ASP A 242 24.83 5.77 -4.72
CA ASP A 242 25.10 4.40 -5.16
C ASP A 242 23.80 3.86 -5.76
N GLU A 243 23.61 4.17 -7.05
CA GLU A 243 22.38 3.87 -7.77
C GLU A 243 22.26 2.36 -8.02
N GLU A 244 23.38 1.69 -8.29
CA GLU A 244 23.48 0.25 -8.47
C GLU A 244 22.99 -0.51 -7.22
N ARG A 245 23.40 -0.07 -6.03
CA ARG A 245 22.93 -0.65 -4.77
C ARG A 245 21.44 -0.41 -4.55
N MET A 246 20.92 0.75 -4.94
CA MET A 246 19.49 1.03 -4.86
C MET A 246 18.70 0.16 -5.84
N ILE A 247 19.20 -0.04 -7.07
CA ILE A 247 18.62 -0.94 -8.06
C ILE A 247 18.60 -2.39 -7.52
N ALA A 248 19.70 -2.85 -6.92
CA ALA A 248 19.77 -4.18 -6.31
C ALA A 248 18.75 -4.34 -5.17
N ARG A 249 18.60 -3.31 -4.33
CA ARG A 249 17.60 -3.28 -3.25
C ARG A 249 16.17 -3.36 -3.77
N GLU A 250 15.82 -2.56 -4.77
CA GLU A 250 14.48 -2.58 -5.38
C GLU A 250 14.21 -3.89 -6.12
N THR A 251 15.24 -4.49 -6.74
CA THR A 251 15.15 -5.83 -7.35
C THR A 251 14.82 -6.89 -6.31
N LEU A 252 15.53 -6.92 -5.17
CA LEU A 252 15.23 -7.84 -4.08
C LEU A 252 13.82 -7.63 -3.49
N ARG A 253 13.39 -6.38 -3.38
CA ARG A 253 12.03 -6.05 -2.91
C ARG A 253 10.96 -6.58 -3.87
N ALA A 254 11.17 -6.43 -5.18
CA ALA A 254 10.26 -6.93 -6.20
C ALA A 254 10.15 -8.46 -6.17
N LEU A 255 11.29 -9.17 -6.10
CA LEU A 255 11.33 -10.64 -6.02
C LEU A 255 10.64 -11.18 -4.76
N ARG A 256 10.82 -10.54 -3.60
CA ARG A 256 10.11 -10.95 -2.37
C ARG A 256 8.60 -10.80 -2.48
N LYS A 257 8.12 -9.72 -3.12
CA LYS A 257 6.68 -9.51 -3.34
C LYS A 257 6.09 -10.62 -4.21
N GLU A 258 6.81 -11.01 -5.25
CA GLU A 258 6.43 -12.13 -6.12
C GLU A 258 6.38 -13.46 -5.35
N GLN A 259 7.41 -13.76 -4.57
CA GLN A 259 7.42 -14.97 -3.73
C GLN A 259 6.24 -15.01 -2.75
N ILE A 260 5.93 -13.90 -2.09
CA ILE A 260 4.77 -13.79 -1.19
C ILE A 260 3.46 -14.02 -1.96
N ALA A 261 3.30 -13.41 -3.14
CA ALA A 261 2.10 -13.60 -3.95
C ALA A 261 1.94 -15.06 -4.40
N THR A 262 3.03 -15.73 -4.78
CA THR A 262 3.04 -17.15 -5.14
C THR A 262 2.68 -18.04 -3.97
N VAL A 263 3.20 -17.76 -2.77
CA VAL A 263 2.85 -18.50 -1.54
C VAL A 263 1.36 -18.36 -1.24
N PHE A 264 0.81 -17.14 -1.29
CA PHE A 264 -0.63 -16.93 -1.09
C PHE A 264 -1.48 -17.65 -2.15
N ALA A 265 -1.09 -17.58 -3.43
CA ALA A 265 -1.80 -18.26 -4.51
C ALA A 265 -1.75 -19.80 -4.39
N THR A 266 -0.70 -20.34 -3.78
CA THR A 266 -0.56 -21.78 -3.56
C THR A 266 -1.36 -22.23 -2.34
N SER A 267 -1.36 -21.45 -1.26
CA SER A 267 -2.09 -21.78 -0.03
C SER A 267 -3.61 -21.60 -0.17
N MET A 268 -4.08 -20.67 -1.02
CA MET A 268 -5.50 -20.60 -1.42
C MET A 268 -6.03 -21.89 -2.08
N LYS A 269 -5.15 -22.77 -2.58
CA LYS A 269 -5.53 -24.03 -3.22
C LYS A 269 -5.64 -25.22 -2.26
N GLU A 270 -5.34 -25.04 -0.97
CA GLU A 270 -5.44 -26.14 -0.01
C GLU A 270 -6.90 -26.53 0.23
N PRO A 271 -7.29 -27.80 0.08
CA PRO A 271 -8.70 -28.18 0.18
C PRO A 271 -9.24 -28.04 1.61
N ILE A 272 -10.37 -27.35 1.74
CA ILE A 272 -11.13 -27.12 2.97
C ILE A 272 -12.16 -28.25 3.14
N PRO A 273 -12.25 -28.91 4.30
CA PRO A 273 -13.30 -29.89 4.57
C PRO A 273 -14.69 -29.29 4.43
N ILE A 274 -15.61 -30.01 3.78
CA ILE A 274 -17.01 -29.61 3.63
C ILE A 274 -17.86 -30.44 4.60
N GLU A 275 -18.65 -29.76 5.41
CA GLU A 275 -19.52 -30.38 6.40
C GLU A 275 -20.98 -29.99 6.18
N VAL A 276 -21.84 -31.00 6.13
CA VAL A 276 -23.27 -30.81 5.92
C VAL A 276 -23.95 -30.66 7.26
N SER A 277 -24.58 -29.51 7.46
CA SER A 277 -25.38 -29.20 8.64
C SER A 277 -26.84 -29.52 8.37
N ALA A 278 -27.35 -30.53 9.07
CA ALA A 278 -28.78 -30.81 9.09
C ALA A 278 -29.54 -29.76 9.93
N HIS A 279 -30.86 -29.69 9.76
CA HIS A 279 -31.71 -28.85 10.61
C HIS A 279 -31.46 -29.14 12.08
N HIS A 280 -31.42 -28.10 12.89
CA HIS A 280 -31.14 -28.25 14.31
C HIS A 280 -31.61 -27.02 15.10
N VAL A 281 -31.59 -27.16 16.42
CA VAL A 281 -31.97 -26.10 17.35
C VAL A 281 -30.85 -25.83 18.36
N HIS A 282 -30.54 -24.56 18.54
CA HIS A 282 -29.84 -24.05 19.71
C HIS A 282 -30.85 -23.50 20.70
N LEU A 283 -30.78 -23.91 21.96
CA LEU A 283 -31.73 -23.50 22.99
C LEU A 283 -31.10 -22.55 24.02
N SER A 284 -31.89 -21.59 24.51
CA SER A 284 -31.60 -20.88 25.76
C SER A 284 -31.80 -21.81 26.96
N HIS A 285 -31.14 -21.51 28.08
CA HIS A 285 -31.30 -22.32 29.29
C HIS A 285 -32.76 -22.40 29.77
N GLU A 286 -33.47 -21.28 29.71
CA GLU A 286 -34.91 -21.21 30.02
C GLU A 286 -35.74 -22.15 29.14
N HIS A 287 -35.46 -22.19 27.84
CA HIS A 287 -36.19 -23.06 26.92
C HIS A 287 -35.79 -24.53 27.04
N VAL A 288 -34.55 -24.84 27.45
CA VAL A 288 -34.17 -26.21 27.84
C VAL A 288 -35.07 -26.67 28.99
N GLU A 289 -35.22 -25.85 30.03
CA GLU A 289 -36.06 -26.22 31.16
C GLU A 289 -37.55 -26.34 30.79
N ALA A 290 -38.06 -25.42 29.96
CA ALA A 290 -39.46 -25.43 29.55
C ALA A 290 -39.82 -26.64 28.66
N LEU A 291 -38.88 -27.14 27.85
CA LEU A 291 -39.11 -28.23 26.90
C LEU A 291 -38.79 -29.61 27.48
N PHE A 292 -37.83 -29.71 28.40
CA PHE A 292 -37.32 -30.98 28.93
C PHE A 292 -37.50 -31.15 30.45
N GLY A 293 -37.90 -30.10 31.17
CA GLY A 293 -38.18 -30.13 32.61
C GLY A 293 -37.25 -29.20 33.40
N LYS A 294 -37.75 -28.70 34.54
CA LYS A 294 -37.01 -27.76 35.39
C LYS A 294 -35.67 -28.35 35.87
N GLY A 295 -34.58 -27.59 35.73
CA GLY A 295 -33.23 -28.03 36.09
C GLY A 295 -32.57 -29.00 35.09
N HIS A 296 -33.19 -29.28 33.94
CA HIS A 296 -32.63 -30.19 32.95
C HIS A 296 -31.33 -29.66 32.35
N LYS A 297 -30.35 -30.55 32.15
CA LYS A 297 -29.09 -30.25 31.47
C LYS A 297 -29.04 -31.05 30.17
N LEU A 298 -28.66 -30.39 29.08
CA LEU A 298 -28.50 -31.03 27.78
C LEU A 298 -27.49 -32.19 27.87
N THR A 299 -27.84 -33.32 27.27
CA THR A 299 -27.05 -34.55 27.37
C THR A 299 -26.24 -34.74 26.10
N PRO A 300 -24.88 -34.70 26.15
CA PRO A 300 -24.06 -34.95 24.98
C PRO A 300 -24.32 -36.35 24.38
N ALA A 301 -24.48 -36.40 23.07
CA ALA A 301 -24.60 -37.62 22.28
C ALA A 301 -23.37 -37.85 21.37
N GLY A 302 -22.74 -36.77 20.89
CA GLY A 302 -21.51 -36.81 20.10
C GLY A 302 -20.93 -35.42 19.93
N GLU A 303 -19.60 -35.34 19.82
CA GLU A 303 -18.90 -34.08 19.54
C GLU A 303 -19.14 -33.63 18.09
N LEU A 304 -19.18 -32.32 17.89
CA LEU A 304 -19.16 -31.71 16.55
C LEU A 304 -17.73 -31.31 16.20
N SER A 305 -17.50 -31.04 14.92
CA SER A 305 -16.20 -30.60 14.39
C SER A 305 -15.67 -29.31 15.02
N GLN A 306 -16.57 -28.41 15.39
CA GLN A 306 -16.22 -27.15 16.03
C GLN A 306 -15.98 -27.34 17.54
N PRO A 307 -14.81 -26.94 18.06
CA PRO A 307 -14.43 -27.15 19.44
C PRO A 307 -15.48 -26.67 20.46
N GLY A 308 -15.82 -27.55 21.40
CA GLY A 308 -16.77 -27.25 22.48
C GLY A 308 -18.25 -27.31 22.09
N GLN A 309 -18.59 -27.68 20.85
CA GLN A 309 -19.97 -27.94 20.44
C GLN A 309 -20.27 -29.44 20.37
N PHE A 310 -21.51 -29.81 20.66
CA PHE A 310 -21.93 -31.21 20.68
C PHE A 310 -23.39 -31.39 20.27
N ALA A 311 -23.69 -32.48 19.56
CA ALA A 311 -25.05 -32.92 19.35
C ALA A 311 -25.60 -33.52 20.65
N CYS A 312 -26.84 -33.20 21.00
CA CYS A 312 -27.46 -33.67 22.23
C CYS A 312 -28.37 -34.88 21.98
N LYS A 313 -28.64 -35.71 22.99
CA LYS A 313 -29.61 -36.81 22.88
C LYS A 313 -31.03 -36.28 22.67
N GLU A 314 -31.29 -35.10 23.20
CA GLU A 314 -32.52 -34.36 23.10
C GLU A 314 -32.89 -34.05 21.65
N GLN A 315 -34.17 -34.26 21.34
CA GLN A 315 -34.80 -33.89 20.09
C GLN A 315 -36.15 -33.24 20.39
N LEU A 316 -36.60 -32.38 19.49
CA LEU A 316 -37.87 -31.68 19.61
C LEU A 316 -38.64 -31.70 18.29
N THR A 317 -39.90 -31.31 18.35
CA THR A 317 -40.75 -31.11 17.16
C THR A 317 -40.90 -29.62 16.90
N LEU A 318 -40.60 -29.21 15.67
CA LEU A 318 -40.88 -27.88 15.14
C LEU A 318 -42.30 -27.87 14.58
N VAL A 319 -43.13 -26.92 14.98
CA VAL A 319 -44.52 -26.78 14.52
C VAL A 319 -44.72 -25.38 13.95
N GLY A 320 -44.95 -25.31 12.64
CA GLY A 320 -45.30 -24.10 11.92
C GLY A 320 -46.77 -24.08 11.49
N PRO A 321 -47.23 -23.00 10.84
CA PRO A 321 -48.64 -22.84 10.44
C PRO A 321 -49.19 -23.92 9.51
N LYS A 322 -48.35 -24.54 8.68
CA LYS A 322 -48.79 -25.55 7.68
C LYS A 322 -48.49 -26.99 8.08
N GLY A 323 -47.60 -27.22 9.04
CA GLY A 323 -47.15 -28.56 9.37
C GLY A 323 -46.03 -28.59 10.40
N SER A 324 -45.43 -29.77 10.58
CA SER A 324 -44.40 -30.02 11.58
C SER A 324 -43.21 -30.82 11.05
N ILE A 325 -42.08 -30.66 11.74
CA ILE A 325 -40.87 -31.48 11.56
C ILE A 325 -40.52 -32.07 12.92
N GLU A 326 -40.55 -33.39 12.99
CA GLU A 326 -40.28 -34.14 14.21
C GLU A 326 -38.80 -34.53 14.30
N ARG A 327 -38.34 -34.84 15.53
CA ARG A 327 -36.99 -35.37 15.81
C ARG A 327 -35.85 -34.41 15.43
N VAL A 328 -36.10 -33.11 15.46
CA VAL A 328 -35.08 -32.07 15.22
C VAL A 328 -34.08 -32.07 16.36
N ARG A 329 -32.80 -32.19 16.02
CA ARG A 329 -31.70 -32.34 16.99
C ARG A 329 -31.44 -31.04 17.74
N VAL A 330 -31.20 -31.13 19.04
CA VAL A 330 -30.69 -30.00 19.83
C VAL A 330 -29.15 -30.01 19.84
N LEU A 331 -28.53 -28.86 19.64
CA LEU A 331 -27.08 -28.68 19.74
C LEU A 331 -26.71 -27.91 21.01
N GLY A 332 -25.68 -28.41 21.69
CA GLY A 332 -25.12 -27.82 22.89
C GLY A 332 -23.78 -27.10 22.64
N PRO A 333 -23.34 -26.24 23.57
CA PRO A 333 -24.02 -25.88 24.81
C PRO A 333 -25.23 -24.96 24.60
N ALA A 334 -26.05 -24.78 25.65
CA ALA A 334 -27.15 -23.81 25.62
C ALA A 334 -26.60 -22.40 25.32
N ARG A 335 -27.32 -21.64 24.48
CA ARG A 335 -26.96 -20.28 24.08
C ARG A 335 -27.73 -19.25 24.92
N LYS A 336 -27.45 -17.96 24.68
CA LYS A 336 -28.21 -16.87 25.30
C LYS A 336 -29.66 -16.81 24.78
N GLU A 337 -29.82 -17.05 23.48
CA GLU A 337 -31.11 -16.99 22.78
C GLU A 337 -31.33 -18.31 22.01
N THR A 338 -32.60 -18.67 21.83
CA THR A 338 -32.98 -19.84 21.05
C THR A 338 -33.00 -19.50 19.57
N GLN A 339 -32.42 -20.38 18.75
CA GLN A 339 -32.35 -20.25 17.30
C GLN A 339 -32.61 -21.60 16.64
N ILE A 340 -33.33 -21.58 15.52
CA ILE A 340 -33.62 -22.75 14.70
C ILE A 340 -33.03 -22.51 13.32
N GLU A 341 -32.27 -23.50 12.85
CA GLU A 341 -31.78 -23.55 11.48
C GLU A 341 -32.55 -24.64 10.74
N ILE A 342 -33.21 -24.27 9.64
CA ILE A 342 -33.92 -25.19 8.74
C ILE A 342 -33.36 -25.07 7.31
N SER A 343 -33.63 -26.06 6.46
CA SER A 343 -33.34 -25.95 5.03
C SER A 343 -34.41 -25.13 4.29
N MET A 344 -34.07 -24.63 3.10
CA MET A 344 -35.00 -23.87 2.26
C MET A 344 -36.23 -24.69 1.86
N THR A 345 -36.09 -26.00 1.68
CA THR A 345 -37.22 -26.88 1.32
C THR A 345 -38.19 -27.06 2.49
N GLU A 346 -37.69 -27.04 3.72
CA GLU A 346 -38.49 -27.23 4.93
C GLU A 346 -39.45 -26.07 5.22
N GLN A 347 -39.11 -24.88 4.73
CA GLN A 347 -39.94 -23.69 4.82
C GLN A 347 -41.38 -23.93 4.30
N PHE A 348 -41.52 -24.72 3.22
CA PHE A 348 -42.82 -25.00 2.61
C PHE A 348 -43.67 -25.91 3.48
N LYS A 349 -43.04 -26.90 4.13
CA LYS A 349 -43.70 -27.86 5.02
C LYS A 349 -44.18 -27.17 6.31
N LEU A 350 -43.33 -26.33 6.89
CA LEU A 350 -43.65 -25.59 8.10
C LEU A 350 -44.61 -24.42 7.81
N GLY A 351 -44.57 -23.84 6.61
CA GLY A 351 -45.36 -22.67 6.25
C GLY A 351 -44.81 -21.37 6.81
N ILE A 352 -43.49 -21.28 6.93
CA ILE A 352 -42.75 -20.09 7.37
C ILE A 352 -41.73 -19.73 6.30
N HIS A 353 -41.36 -18.45 6.22
CA HIS A 353 -40.42 -17.94 5.22
C HIS A 353 -39.23 -17.27 5.92
N PRO A 354 -38.29 -18.04 6.46
CA PRO A 354 -37.13 -17.50 7.14
C PRO A 354 -36.14 -16.89 6.14
N PRO A 355 -35.43 -15.81 6.51
CA PRO A 355 -34.35 -15.25 5.71
C PRO A 355 -33.09 -16.12 5.80
N ILE A 356 -32.20 -15.98 4.81
CA ILE A 356 -30.83 -16.49 4.89
C ILE A 356 -30.01 -15.54 5.78
N ARG A 357 -29.41 -16.08 6.86
CA ARG A 357 -28.69 -15.30 7.88
C ARG A 357 -27.49 -16.05 8.45
N GLU A 358 -26.54 -15.29 8.97
CA GLU A 358 -25.48 -15.85 9.81
C GLU A 358 -26.07 -16.43 11.10
N SER A 359 -25.57 -17.59 11.53
CA SER A 359 -25.93 -18.15 12.84
C SER A 359 -25.60 -17.15 13.95
N GLY A 360 -26.60 -16.78 14.74
CA GLY A 360 -26.57 -15.72 15.75
C GLY A 360 -27.34 -14.46 15.36
N ASP A 361 -27.63 -14.22 14.08
CA ASP A 361 -28.44 -13.07 13.64
C ASP A 361 -29.92 -13.46 13.46
N ILE A 362 -30.66 -13.38 14.57
CA ILE A 362 -32.09 -13.72 14.62
C ILE A 362 -33.03 -12.52 14.48
N ARG A 363 -32.51 -11.33 14.14
CA ARG A 363 -33.33 -10.11 14.05
C ARG A 363 -34.27 -10.17 12.84
N ASN A 364 -35.52 -9.75 13.04
CA ASN A 364 -36.56 -9.73 12.00
C ASN A 364 -36.76 -11.10 11.32
N THR A 365 -36.65 -12.17 12.10
CA THR A 365 -36.88 -13.55 11.65
C THR A 365 -38.25 -14.03 12.12
N PRO A 366 -38.88 -14.98 11.40
CA PRO A 366 -40.13 -15.56 11.86
C PRO A 366 -39.92 -16.41 13.12
N GLY A 367 -40.96 -16.48 13.94
CA GLY A 367 -41.06 -17.39 15.07
C GLY A 367 -41.57 -18.79 14.67
N ILE A 368 -41.57 -19.69 15.65
CA ILE A 368 -42.07 -21.07 15.51
C ILE A 368 -42.46 -21.64 16.87
N THR A 369 -43.32 -22.67 16.88
CA THR A 369 -43.60 -23.42 18.10
C THR A 369 -42.66 -24.62 18.21
N LEU A 370 -41.98 -24.74 19.37
CA LEU A 370 -41.17 -25.88 19.75
C LEU A 370 -41.98 -26.77 20.71
N VAL A 371 -41.97 -28.08 20.46
CA VAL A 371 -42.63 -29.07 21.33
C VAL A 371 -41.61 -30.10 21.79
N GLY A 372 -41.40 -30.16 23.11
CA GLY A 372 -40.55 -31.13 23.79
C GLY A 372 -41.36 -32.10 24.66
N PRO A 373 -40.71 -33.08 25.29
CA PRO A 373 -41.39 -34.09 26.10
C PRO A 373 -42.08 -33.52 27.36
N ALA A 374 -41.59 -32.42 27.92
CA ALA A 374 -42.13 -31.81 29.14
C ALA A 374 -43.03 -30.60 28.89
N GLY A 375 -43.04 -30.04 27.67
CA GLY A 375 -43.78 -28.82 27.39
C GLY A 375 -43.64 -28.29 25.98
N LYS A 376 -44.18 -27.08 25.76
CA LYS A 376 -44.11 -26.36 24.50
C LYS A 376 -43.66 -24.92 24.73
N VAL A 377 -42.92 -24.37 23.79
CA VAL A 377 -42.45 -22.97 23.77
C VAL A 377 -42.89 -22.36 22.44
N VAL A 378 -43.51 -21.18 22.48
CA VAL A 378 -43.84 -20.42 21.28
C VAL A 378 -42.84 -19.28 21.16
N LEU A 379 -42.05 -19.29 20.10
CA LEU A 379 -41.13 -18.22 19.78
C LEU A 379 -41.80 -17.23 18.85
N ASP A 380 -41.54 -15.95 19.08
CA ASP A 380 -41.94 -14.84 18.22
C ASP A 380 -40.94 -14.59 17.07
N HIS A 381 -39.68 -14.96 17.26
CA HIS A 381 -38.60 -14.93 16.27
C HIS A 381 -37.58 -16.05 16.51
N GLY A 382 -36.62 -16.24 15.60
CA GLY A 382 -35.48 -17.14 15.79
C GLY A 382 -35.26 -18.19 14.71
N VAL A 383 -36.12 -18.27 13.68
CA VAL A 383 -35.94 -19.24 12.58
C VAL A 383 -35.20 -18.63 11.40
N ILE A 384 -34.11 -19.28 10.98
CA ILE A 384 -33.29 -18.87 9.84
C ILE A 384 -33.03 -20.04 8.89
N CYS A 385 -32.70 -19.72 7.64
CA CYS A 385 -31.87 -20.60 6.82
C CYS A 385 -30.41 -20.19 7.03
N ALA A 386 -29.56 -21.13 7.38
CA ALA A 386 -28.16 -20.81 7.69
C ALA A 386 -27.44 -20.33 6.43
N MET A 387 -26.77 -19.19 6.51
CA MET A 387 -25.85 -18.75 5.48
C MET A 387 -24.62 -19.65 5.49
N ARG A 388 -24.26 -20.20 4.34
CA ARG A 388 -23.04 -20.97 4.16
C ARG A 388 -21.82 -20.16 4.59
N HIS A 389 -20.89 -20.80 5.29
CA HIS A 389 -19.74 -20.11 5.87
C HIS A 389 -18.57 -21.05 6.07
N ILE A 390 -17.37 -20.48 6.20
CA ILE A 390 -16.15 -21.19 6.57
C ILE A 390 -15.72 -20.73 7.95
N HIS A 391 -15.55 -21.69 8.86
CA HIS A 391 -14.87 -21.47 10.13
C HIS A 391 -13.36 -21.56 9.89
N MET A 392 -12.60 -20.57 10.38
CA MET A 392 -11.15 -20.51 10.27
C MET A 392 -10.53 -20.07 11.60
N SER A 393 -9.39 -20.67 11.97
CA SER A 393 -8.50 -20.05 12.94
C SER A 393 -7.81 -18.83 12.31
N PRO A 394 -7.21 -17.91 13.11
CA PRO A 394 -6.39 -16.83 12.56
C PRO A 394 -5.23 -17.31 11.70
N LEU A 395 -4.69 -18.50 12.00
CA LEU A 395 -3.63 -19.11 11.20
C LEU A 395 -4.17 -19.60 9.85
N ASP A 396 -5.34 -20.25 9.84
CA ASP A 396 -5.98 -20.67 8.59
C ASP A 396 -6.30 -19.45 7.72
N ALA A 397 -6.93 -18.42 8.28
CA ALA A 397 -7.26 -17.21 7.53
C ALA A 397 -6.01 -16.55 6.91
N LEU A 398 -4.89 -16.54 7.65
CA LEU A 398 -3.61 -16.06 7.14
C LEU A 398 -3.09 -16.94 6.00
N ASN A 399 -3.14 -18.27 6.14
CA ASN A 399 -2.70 -19.22 5.11
C ASN A 399 -3.53 -19.02 3.83
N TYR A 400 -4.85 -18.98 3.95
CA TYR A 400 -5.77 -18.78 2.83
C TYR A 400 -5.80 -17.34 2.29
N GLY A 401 -5.07 -16.39 2.89
CA GLY A 401 -5.02 -15.00 2.45
C GLY A 401 -6.36 -14.24 2.60
N VAL A 402 -7.23 -14.70 3.50
CA VAL A 402 -8.55 -14.11 3.77
C VAL A 402 -8.58 -13.47 5.15
N ARG A 403 -9.66 -12.72 5.45
CA ARG A 403 -9.90 -12.13 6.76
C ARG A 403 -11.33 -12.43 7.21
N ASP A 404 -11.59 -12.22 8.49
CA ASP A 404 -12.95 -12.25 9.02
C ASP A 404 -13.86 -11.34 8.18
N ARG A 405 -15.10 -11.80 7.94
CA ARG A 405 -16.12 -11.12 7.13
C ARG A 405 -15.87 -11.05 5.62
N TYR A 406 -14.79 -11.62 5.10
CA TYR A 406 -14.65 -11.75 3.65
C TYR A 406 -15.72 -12.71 3.10
N VAL A 407 -16.14 -12.48 1.87
CA VAL A 407 -17.06 -13.36 1.14
C VAL A 407 -16.31 -13.98 -0.02
N VAL A 408 -16.35 -15.31 -0.12
CA VAL A 408 -15.55 -16.08 -1.08
C VAL A 408 -16.41 -17.02 -1.92
N ARG A 409 -15.85 -17.43 -3.06
CA ARG A 409 -16.33 -18.56 -3.87
C ARG A 409 -15.57 -19.81 -3.51
N VAL A 410 -16.29 -20.88 -3.21
CA VAL A 410 -15.71 -22.20 -2.96
C VAL A 410 -16.16 -23.16 -4.03
N ARG A 411 -15.19 -23.68 -4.79
CA ARG A 411 -15.42 -24.73 -5.79
C ARG A 411 -15.31 -26.08 -5.10
N ILE A 412 -16.31 -26.93 -5.30
CA ILE A 412 -16.27 -28.33 -4.86
C ILE A 412 -16.21 -29.24 -6.08
N GLU A 413 -15.15 -30.04 -6.13
CA GLU A 413 -14.95 -31.06 -7.15
C GLU A 413 -15.68 -32.34 -6.76
N GLY A 414 -16.31 -33.02 -7.72
CA GLY A 414 -17.04 -34.27 -7.52
C GLY A 414 -17.81 -34.68 -8.77
N ASP A 415 -18.71 -35.66 -8.64
CA ASP A 415 -19.56 -36.13 -9.75
C ASP A 415 -20.44 -34.99 -10.32
N ARG A 416 -20.72 -33.98 -9.51
CA ARG A 416 -21.45 -32.76 -9.88
C ARG A 416 -20.72 -31.53 -9.36
N GLU A 417 -19.71 -31.09 -10.09
CA GLU A 417 -18.94 -29.88 -9.75
C GLU A 417 -19.85 -28.65 -9.63
N LEU A 418 -19.68 -27.89 -8.53
CA LEU A 418 -20.37 -26.64 -8.29
C LEU A 418 -19.45 -25.63 -7.60
N VAL A 419 -19.69 -24.35 -7.90
CA VAL A 419 -19.07 -23.22 -7.19
C VAL A 419 -20.13 -22.57 -6.31
N PHE A 420 -19.91 -22.64 -5.00
CA PHE A 420 -20.71 -21.94 -4.01
C PHE A 420 -20.20 -20.52 -3.87
N GLY A 421 -20.97 -19.55 -4.36
CA GLY A 421 -20.75 -18.13 -4.03
C GLY A 421 -21.33 -17.78 -2.66
N ASP A 422 -21.08 -16.55 -2.22
CA ASP A 422 -21.65 -15.96 -1.01
C ASP A 422 -21.28 -16.73 0.26
N VAL A 423 -20.08 -17.29 0.31
CA VAL A 423 -19.55 -18.04 1.46
C VAL A 423 -18.84 -17.08 2.41
N LEU A 424 -19.42 -16.87 3.59
CA LEU A 424 -18.85 -15.98 4.60
C LEU A 424 -17.65 -16.63 5.31
N VAL A 425 -16.53 -15.93 5.40
CA VAL A 425 -15.39 -16.32 6.23
C VAL A 425 -15.61 -15.81 7.65
N ARG A 426 -15.53 -16.72 8.63
CA ARG A 426 -15.63 -16.43 10.06
C ARG A 426 -14.33 -16.85 10.74
N VAL A 427 -13.65 -15.90 11.37
CA VAL A 427 -12.34 -16.13 12.00
C VAL A 427 -12.43 -16.05 13.51
N SER A 428 -12.05 -17.12 14.19
CA SER A 428 -11.98 -17.18 15.66
C SER A 428 -10.89 -18.15 16.09
N PRO A 429 -10.14 -17.87 17.17
CA PRO A 429 -9.17 -18.82 17.71
C PRO A 429 -9.80 -20.15 18.18
N ASN A 430 -11.12 -20.18 18.36
CA ASN A 430 -11.86 -21.38 18.79
C ASN A 430 -12.46 -22.19 17.63
N PHE A 431 -12.14 -21.84 16.38
CA PHE A 431 -12.66 -22.53 15.21
C PHE A 431 -11.68 -23.56 14.65
N SER A 432 -12.24 -24.66 14.18
CA SER A 432 -11.56 -25.65 13.34
C SER A 432 -11.95 -25.42 11.89
N LEU A 433 -11.00 -25.58 10.96
CA LEU A 433 -11.21 -25.34 9.54
C LEU A 433 -12.29 -26.27 8.95
N ALA A 434 -13.45 -25.71 8.61
CA ALA A 434 -14.52 -26.40 7.90
C ALA A 434 -15.47 -25.41 7.22
N MET A 435 -15.92 -25.74 6.01
CA MET A 435 -17.03 -25.06 5.36
C MET A 435 -18.34 -25.76 5.72
N HIS A 436 -19.32 -25.01 6.21
CA HIS A 436 -20.64 -25.51 6.51
C HIS A 436 -21.63 -25.11 5.43
N ILE A 437 -22.39 -26.10 4.96
CA ILE A 437 -23.51 -25.96 4.02
C ILE A 437 -24.73 -26.70 4.55
N ASP A 438 -25.92 -26.38 4.07
CA ASP A 438 -27.14 -27.09 4.44
C ASP A 438 -27.35 -28.38 3.60
N THR A 439 -28.37 -29.15 3.96
CA THR A 439 -28.71 -30.40 3.28
C THR A 439 -29.21 -30.22 1.86
N ASP A 440 -29.89 -29.11 1.54
CA ASP A 440 -30.40 -28.84 0.20
C ASP A 440 -29.22 -28.51 -0.74
N GLU A 441 -28.27 -27.71 -0.25
CA GLU A 441 -27.00 -27.38 -0.91
C GLU A 441 -26.14 -28.63 -1.14
N ALA A 442 -26.00 -29.47 -0.11
CA ALA A 442 -25.26 -30.72 -0.20
C ALA A 442 -25.88 -31.68 -1.23
N ASN A 443 -27.21 -31.84 -1.22
CA ASN A 443 -27.92 -32.67 -2.19
C ASN A 443 -27.78 -32.12 -3.62
N ALA A 444 -27.80 -30.78 -3.79
CA ALA A 444 -27.62 -30.15 -5.08
C ALA A 444 -26.23 -30.41 -5.68
N ALA A 445 -25.19 -30.46 -4.85
CA ALA A 445 -23.81 -30.75 -5.25
C ALA A 445 -23.38 -32.22 -5.12
N HIS A 446 -24.28 -33.13 -4.72
CA HIS A 446 -23.97 -34.53 -4.44
C HIS A 446 -22.80 -34.70 -3.45
N ILE A 447 -22.83 -33.90 -2.37
CA ILE A 447 -21.79 -33.92 -1.34
C ILE A 447 -21.89 -35.17 -0.47
N THR A 448 -20.77 -35.87 -0.31
CA THR A 448 -20.61 -37.03 0.56
C THR A 448 -19.55 -36.75 1.64
N GLU A 449 -19.53 -37.57 2.69
CA GLU A 449 -18.63 -37.39 3.82
C GLU A 449 -17.15 -37.38 3.39
N GLY A 450 -16.39 -36.39 3.86
CA GLY A 450 -14.95 -36.25 3.57
C GLY A 450 -14.62 -35.47 2.28
N MET A 451 -15.63 -35.02 1.53
CA MET A 451 -15.41 -34.11 0.40
C MET A 451 -14.80 -32.78 0.85
N LYS A 452 -14.02 -32.18 -0.05
CA LYS A 452 -13.29 -30.93 0.20
C LYS A 452 -13.56 -29.92 -0.90
N GLY A 453 -13.53 -28.65 -0.56
CA GLY A 453 -13.65 -27.53 -1.51
C GLY A 453 -12.41 -26.66 -1.52
N VAL A 454 -12.25 -25.84 -2.55
CA VAL A 454 -11.12 -24.92 -2.69
C VAL A 454 -11.66 -23.51 -2.86
N ILE A 455 -11.06 -22.53 -2.16
CA ILE A 455 -11.38 -21.11 -2.38
C ILE A 455 -10.87 -20.72 -3.77
N GLU A 456 -11.80 -20.41 -4.65
CA GLU A 456 -11.50 -20.03 -6.03
C GLU A 456 -11.23 -18.52 -6.14
N GLU A 457 -12.02 -17.70 -5.44
CA GLU A 457 -11.98 -16.24 -5.54
C GLU A 457 -12.51 -15.57 -4.26
N ILE A 458 -11.99 -14.38 -3.95
CA ILE A 458 -12.59 -13.46 -2.97
C ILE A 458 -13.59 -12.56 -3.70
N GLN A 459 -14.89 -12.74 -3.45
CA GLN A 459 -15.96 -11.93 -4.04
C GLN A 459 -15.99 -10.53 -3.42
N GLU A 460 -15.93 -10.45 -2.09
CA GLU A 460 -15.98 -9.19 -1.37
C GLU A 460 -14.98 -9.18 -0.21
N ARG A 461 -14.30 -8.04 -0.06
CA ARG A 461 -13.41 -7.75 1.07
C ARG A 461 -14.20 -6.87 2.03
N GLY A 462 -14.56 -7.44 3.18
CA GLY A 462 -15.34 -6.77 4.23
C GLY A 462 -14.66 -5.57 4.86
#